data_AF-A0A936J0N8-F1
#
_entry.id   AF-A0A936J0N8-F1
#
_cell.length_a   1.000
_cell.length_b   1.000
_cell.length_c   1.000
_cell.angle_alpha   90.00
_cell.angle_beta   90.00
_cell.angle_gamma   90.00
#
_symmetry.space_group_name_H-M   'P 1'
#
loop_
_entity.id
_entity.type
_entity.pdbx_description
1 polymer ?
#
loop_
_entity_poly.entity_id
_entity_poly.type
_entity_poly.pdbx_seq_one_letter_code
_entity_poly.pdbx_strand_id
1 'polypeptide(L)'
;MSAELKYPTVDKITAFRQLDSYIFDIHYGRKSEPKNLDPVHVEEFIREKVDRTKEPQSFERTRNVVDIYDLATVVDHFTKLLVRDEKDERGILQSIQSVRLLAEQGDGNMQKKAFDYYEYLVKHPVSETAYEALVEAASSFSTSYSPATLLDTLKRQYPKLKEKGKTDYYIDGVAEQVFSLMNGRLPQLVDQINARNSILNIAKPEDRIAKLTAIYLSQDDLTSPELERWSARQLRRLSREGQTETIIAVIRKAAAAIKAGGFKEEEEESFLLRAARAVRFFGGELSADEKALVAAGSEYQVDYLDRDLF
;
A
#
# COMPACT_ATOMS: atom_id res chain seq x y z
N MET A 1 3.58 -21.92 12.23
CA MET A 1 2.23 -22.49 12.44
C MET A 1 1.24 -21.46 11.94
N SER A 2 0.55 -21.76 10.84
CA SER A 2 -0.54 -20.91 10.34
C SER A 2 -1.65 -20.88 11.38
N ALA A 3 -2.08 -19.69 11.80
CA ALA A 3 -3.30 -19.57 12.58
C ALA A 3 -4.47 -19.97 11.67
N GLU A 4 -5.17 -21.05 11.98
CA GLU A 4 -6.39 -21.44 11.27
C GLU A 4 -7.38 -20.26 11.27
N LEU A 5 -7.75 -19.82 10.08
CA LEU A 5 -8.78 -18.81 9.85
C LEU A 5 -10.11 -19.34 10.41
N LYS A 6 -10.60 -18.71 11.49
CA LYS A 6 -11.85 -19.08 12.19
C LYS A 6 -13.13 -18.51 11.55
N TYR A 7 -13.05 -18.01 10.31
CA TYR A 7 -14.20 -17.47 9.59
C TYR A 7 -14.58 -18.38 8.42
N PRO A 8 -15.88 -18.55 8.12
CA PRO A 8 -16.32 -19.30 6.95
C PRO A 8 -15.87 -18.57 5.69
N THR A 9 -14.86 -19.12 5.00
CA THR A 9 -14.44 -18.65 3.68
C THR A 9 -15.50 -19.02 2.65
N VAL A 10 -15.78 -18.12 1.70
CA VAL A 10 -16.70 -18.43 0.59
C VAL A 10 -16.08 -19.48 -0.35
N ASP A 11 -16.93 -20.21 -1.08
CA ASP A 11 -16.49 -21.19 -2.07
C ASP A 11 -15.73 -20.52 -3.24
N LYS A 12 -14.92 -21.31 -3.98
CA LYS A 12 -14.08 -20.84 -5.08
C LYS A 12 -14.87 -20.07 -6.16
N ILE A 13 -16.06 -20.52 -6.52
CA ILE A 13 -16.86 -19.89 -7.58
C ILE A 13 -17.31 -18.50 -7.13
N THR A 14 -17.78 -18.41 -5.89
CA THR A 14 -18.15 -17.13 -5.29
C THR A 14 -16.96 -16.20 -5.14
N ALA A 15 -15.80 -16.70 -4.69
CA ALA A 15 -14.56 -15.93 -4.58
C ALA A 15 -14.13 -15.35 -5.94
N PHE A 16 -14.09 -16.18 -6.98
CA PHE A 16 -13.72 -15.76 -8.33
C PHE A 16 -14.67 -14.70 -8.88
N ARG A 17 -15.98 -14.83 -8.67
CA ARG A 17 -16.96 -13.83 -9.10
C ARG A 17 -16.77 -12.48 -8.39
N GLN A 18 -16.49 -12.50 -7.08
CA GLN A 18 -16.24 -11.28 -6.32
C GLN A 18 -14.95 -10.59 -6.79
N LEU A 19 -13.88 -11.35 -6.99
CA LEU A 19 -12.59 -10.85 -7.49
C LEU A 19 -12.70 -10.32 -8.91
N ASP A 20 -13.37 -11.02 -9.81
CA ASP A 20 -13.60 -10.60 -11.21
C ASP A 20 -14.32 -9.26 -11.26
N SER A 21 -15.41 -9.15 -10.50
CA SER A 21 -16.14 -7.89 -10.41
C SER A 21 -15.25 -6.79 -9.83
N TYR A 22 -14.60 -7.02 -8.68
CA TYR A 22 -13.77 -6.00 -8.04
C TYR A 22 -12.61 -5.53 -8.95
N ILE A 23 -11.89 -6.45 -9.59
CA ILE A 23 -10.66 -6.16 -10.33
C ILE A 23 -10.93 -5.63 -11.74
N PHE A 24 -11.93 -6.16 -12.45
CA PHE A 24 -12.10 -5.89 -13.88
C PHE A 24 -13.27 -4.97 -14.25
N ASP A 25 -14.33 -4.87 -13.42
CA ASP A 25 -15.47 -4.03 -13.82
C ASP A 25 -15.18 -2.53 -13.71
N ILE A 26 -15.68 -1.74 -14.66
CA ILE A 26 -15.73 -0.29 -14.56
C ILE A 26 -16.90 0.08 -13.62
N HIS A 27 -16.64 0.76 -12.50
CA HIS A 27 -17.68 1.22 -11.59
C HIS A 27 -17.41 2.66 -11.15
N TYR A 28 -18.49 3.44 -11.03
CA TYR A 28 -18.46 4.80 -10.49
C TYR A 28 -18.74 4.73 -8.99
N GLY A 29 -17.70 4.85 -8.15
CA GLY A 29 -17.80 4.83 -6.68
C GLY A 29 -16.77 3.92 -6.00
N ARG A 30 -16.71 3.94 -4.66
CA ARG A 30 -15.87 2.99 -3.89
C ARG A 30 -16.50 1.59 -3.96
N LYS A 31 -15.84 0.63 -4.61
CA LYS A 31 -16.19 -0.78 -4.44
C LYS A 31 -15.74 -1.23 -3.06
N SER A 32 -16.63 -1.90 -2.33
CA SER A 32 -16.22 -2.67 -1.16
C SER A 32 -15.20 -3.70 -1.59
N GLU A 33 -14.09 -3.75 -0.87
CA GLU A 33 -13.07 -4.78 -1.05
C GLU A 33 -13.70 -6.17 -0.80
N PRO A 34 -13.31 -7.20 -1.56
CA PRO A 34 -13.79 -8.55 -1.29
C PRO A 34 -13.37 -8.97 0.12
N LYS A 35 -14.27 -9.68 0.82
CA LYS A 35 -14.12 -10.11 2.23
C LYS A 35 -14.32 -11.62 2.32
N ASN A 36 -13.74 -12.25 3.35
CA ASN A 36 -13.94 -13.69 3.64
C ASN A 36 -13.52 -14.62 2.49
N LEU A 37 -12.44 -14.27 1.79
CA LEU A 37 -11.91 -15.09 0.71
C LEU A 37 -10.76 -15.96 1.22
N ASP A 38 -10.74 -17.23 0.83
CA ASP A 38 -9.56 -18.08 1.03
C ASP A 38 -8.38 -17.52 0.21
N PRO A 39 -7.24 -17.18 0.85
CA PRO A 39 -6.04 -16.71 0.16
C PRO A 39 -5.58 -17.59 -1.01
N VAL A 40 -5.82 -18.91 -0.93
CA VAL A 40 -5.48 -19.86 -2.01
C VAL A 40 -6.31 -19.58 -3.26
N HIS A 41 -7.62 -19.35 -3.12
CA HIS A 41 -8.48 -19.00 -4.25
C HIS A 41 -8.10 -17.64 -4.85
N VAL A 42 -7.69 -16.68 -4.01
CA VAL A 42 -7.23 -15.37 -4.49
C VAL A 42 -5.94 -15.50 -5.30
N GLU A 43 -4.98 -16.29 -4.83
CA GLU A 43 -3.75 -16.58 -5.56
C GLU A 43 -4.02 -17.24 -6.92
N GLU A 44 -4.85 -18.28 -6.95
CA GLU A 44 -5.26 -18.96 -8.20
C GLU A 44 -5.89 -17.97 -9.19
N PHE A 45 -6.84 -17.16 -8.72
CA PHE A 45 -7.50 -16.15 -9.55
C PHE A 45 -6.48 -15.18 -10.19
N ILE A 46 -5.56 -14.64 -9.39
CA ILE A 46 -4.57 -13.65 -9.87
C ILE A 46 -3.70 -14.27 -10.96
N ARG A 47 -3.20 -15.49 -10.73
CA ARG A 47 -2.34 -16.19 -11.70
C ARG A 47 -3.08 -16.56 -12.98
N GLU A 48 -4.35 -16.91 -12.90
CA GLU A 48 -5.16 -17.30 -14.06
C GLU A 48 -5.70 -16.12 -14.88
N LYS A 49 -6.03 -15.00 -14.23
CA LYS A 49 -6.83 -13.94 -14.85
C LYS A 49 -6.10 -12.62 -15.06
N VAL A 50 -5.02 -12.34 -14.31
CA VAL A 50 -4.32 -11.06 -14.40
C VAL A 50 -3.14 -11.18 -15.36
N ASP A 51 -3.23 -10.53 -16.52
CA ASP A 51 -2.19 -10.52 -17.55
C ASP A 51 -2.09 -9.14 -18.23
N ARG A 52 -1.17 -8.98 -19.19
CA ARG A 52 -0.97 -7.70 -19.91
C ARG A 52 -2.15 -7.28 -20.80
N THR A 53 -3.15 -8.14 -21.02
CA THR A 53 -4.37 -7.78 -21.77
C THR A 53 -5.39 -7.00 -20.91
N LYS A 54 -5.17 -6.90 -19.60
CA LYS A 54 -6.04 -6.17 -18.67
C LYS A 54 -5.76 -4.67 -18.63
N GLU A 55 -6.70 -3.86 -18.17
CA GLU A 55 -6.50 -2.41 -18.06
C GLU A 55 -5.56 -2.04 -16.89
N PRO A 56 -4.86 -0.91 -16.93
CA PRO A 56 -3.94 -0.50 -15.85
C PRO A 56 -4.63 -0.44 -14.48
N GLN A 57 -5.89 0.00 -14.42
CA GLN A 57 -6.66 0.04 -13.18
C GLN A 57 -6.84 -1.34 -12.54
N SER A 58 -6.93 -2.41 -13.35
CA SER A 58 -7.01 -3.77 -12.84
C SER A 58 -5.73 -4.19 -12.10
N PHE A 59 -4.56 -3.71 -12.52
CA PHE A 59 -3.31 -3.96 -11.81
C PHE A 59 -3.26 -3.24 -10.47
N GLU A 60 -3.74 -1.99 -10.41
CA GLU A 60 -3.84 -1.25 -9.15
C GLU A 60 -4.77 -1.94 -8.16
N ARG A 61 -5.96 -2.37 -8.61
CA ARG A 61 -6.91 -3.11 -7.76
C ARG A 61 -6.36 -4.47 -7.34
N THR A 62 -5.65 -5.15 -8.24
CA THR A 62 -4.98 -6.41 -7.90
C THR A 62 -3.91 -6.19 -6.83
N ARG A 63 -3.13 -5.10 -6.90
CA ARG A 63 -2.16 -4.75 -5.85
C ARG A 63 -2.84 -4.55 -4.49
N ASN A 64 -4.01 -3.92 -4.45
CA ASN A 64 -4.79 -3.80 -3.21
C ASN A 64 -5.20 -5.17 -2.68
N VAL A 65 -5.73 -6.06 -3.53
CA VAL A 65 -6.07 -7.43 -3.13
C VAL A 65 -4.85 -8.19 -2.60
N VAL A 66 -3.71 -8.11 -3.28
CA VAL A 66 -2.45 -8.74 -2.84
C VAL A 66 -1.99 -8.20 -1.50
N ASP A 67 -2.14 -6.90 -1.26
CA ASP A 67 -1.79 -6.29 0.01
C ASP A 67 -2.77 -6.64 1.12
N ILE A 68 -4.07 -6.71 0.85
CA ILE A 68 -5.08 -7.14 1.80
C ILE A 68 -4.74 -8.57 2.20
N TYR A 69 -4.84 -9.54 1.29
CA TYR A 69 -4.63 -10.96 1.56
C TYR A 69 -3.17 -11.38 1.82
N ASP A 70 -2.23 -10.42 1.85
CA ASP A 70 -0.82 -10.61 2.16
C ASP A 70 -0.17 -11.75 1.32
N LEU A 71 -0.41 -11.69 0.01
CA LEU A 71 -0.08 -12.71 -0.98
C LEU A 71 1.31 -12.50 -1.57
N ALA A 72 2.35 -12.59 -0.75
CA ALA A 72 3.74 -12.50 -1.23
C ALA A 72 4.08 -13.58 -2.28
N THR A 73 3.35 -14.70 -2.29
CA THR A 73 3.53 -15.82 -3.22
C THR A 73 3.26 -15.43 -4.68
N VAL A 74 2.34 -14.50 -4.97
CA VAL A 74 1.99 -14.13 -6.35
C VAL A 74 2.92 -13.09 -6.96
N VAL A 75 3.88 -12.55 -6.21
CA VAL A 75 4.78 -11.48 -6.69
C VAL A 75 5.65 -11.95 -7.87
N ASP A 76 5.99 -13.25 -7.92
CA ASP A 76 6.74 -13.84 -9.03
C ASP A 76 5.99 -13.76 -10.37
N HIS A 77 4.66 -13.82 -10.34
CA HIS A 77 3.80 -13.68 -11.51
C HIS A 77 3.98 -12.32 -12.16
N PHE A 78 3.94 -11.24 -11.37
CA PHE A 78 4.11 -9.88 -11.86
C PHE A 78 5.53 -9.61 -12.38
N THR A 79 6.53 -10.32 -11.88
CA THR A 79 7.90 -10.25 -12.43
C THR A 79 7.92 -10.70 -13.89
N LYS A 80 7.11 -11.69 -14.28
CA LYS A 80 7.03 -12.21 -15.66
C LYS A 80 6.30 -11.24 -16.60
N LEU A 81 5.50 -10.33 -16.07
CA LEU A 81 4.78 -9.31 -16.84
C LEU A 81 5.67 -8.10 -17.18
N LEU A 82 6.86 -7.99 -16.57
CA LEU A 82 7.83 -6.92 -16.77
C LEU A 82 8.83 -7.29 -17.90
N VAL A 83 8.56 -6.88 -19.15
CA VAL A 83 9.28 -7.35 -20.35
C VAL A 83 10.16 -6.32 -21.07
N ARG A 84 10.14 -5.05 -20.64
CA ARG A 84 10.83 -3.90 -21.25
C ARG A 84 10.45 -3.62 -22.71
N ASP A 85 9.16 -3.76 -23.02
CA ASP A 85 8.57 -3.50 -24.35
C ASP A 85 7.31 -2.63 -24.21
N GLU A 86 7.37 -1.60 -23.35
CA GLU A 86 6.26 -0.67 -23.17
C GLU A 86 6.15 0.26 -24.39
N LYS A 87 5.06 0.13 -25.17
CA LYS A 87 4.87 0.89 -26.42
C LYS A 87 4.05 2.16 -26.24
N ASP A 88 3.22 2.19 -25.20
CA ASP A 88 2.23 3.22 -24.95
C ASP A 88 2.05 3.45 -23.43
N GLU A 89 1.25 4.46 -23.10
CA GLU A 89 0.93 4.84 -21.73
C GLU A 89 0.36 3.67 -20.94
N ARG A 90 -0.53 2.88 -21.56
CA ARG A 90 -1.14 1.70 -20.95
C ARG A 90 -0.07 0.70 -20.47
N GLY A 91 0.87 0.35 -21.35
CA GLY A 91 1.95 -0.57 -21.02
C GLY A 91 2.84 -0.05 -19.88
N ILE A 92 3.13 1.25 -19.87
CA ILE A 92 3.87 1.89 -18.78
C ILE A 92 3.10 1.80 -17.47
N LEU A 93 1.82 2.19 -17.45
CA LEU A 93 1.02 2.20 -16.22
C LEU A 93 0.88 0.79 -15.61
N GLN A 94 0.66 -0.24 -16.44
CA GLN A 94 0.67 -1.65 -15.98
C GLN A 94 2.02 -2.04 -15.36
N SER A 95 3.12 -1.63 -15.99
CA SER A 95 4.47 -1.93 -15.51
C SER A 95 4.78 -1.21 -14.21
N ILE A 96 4.34 0.04 -14.07
CA ILE A 96 4.45 0.82 -12.83
C ILE A 96 3.75 0.09 -11.68
N GLN A 97 2.52 -0.37 -11.87
CA GLN A 97 1.79 -1.09 -10.81
C GLN A 97 2.45 -2.41 -10.45
N SER A 98 2.99 -3.14 -11.44
CA SER A 98 3.75 -4.36 -11.21
C SER A 98 5.04 -4.08 -10.42
N VAL A 99 5.79 -3.03 -10.78
CA VAL A 99 6.97 -2.57 -10.04
C VAL A 99 6.62 -2.23 -8.59
N ARG A 100 5.53 -1.51 -8.34
CA ARG A 100 5.07 -1.19 -6.99
C ARG A 100 4.80 -2.44 -6.18
N LEU A 101 4.12 -3.43 -6.77
CA LEU A 101 3.83 -4.70 -6.12
C LEU A 101 5.12 -5.45 -5.75
N LEU A 102 6.10 -5.53 -6.65
CA LEU A 102 7.40 -6.15 -6.36
C LEU A 102 8.17 -5.38 -5.27
N ALA A 103 8.17 -4.05 -5.30
CA ALA A 103 8.84 -3.21 -4.31
C ALA A 103 8.20 -3.35 -2.92
N GLU A 104 6.87 -3.48 -2.87
CA GLU A 104 6.11 -3.52 -1.64
C GLU A 104 6.08 -4.91 -1.02
N GLN A 105 5.89 -5.96 -1.81
CA GLN A 105 5.61 -7.33 -1.32
C GLN A 105 6.69 -8.35 -1.65
N GLY A 106 7.63 -8.00 -2.54
CA GLY A 106 8.71 -8.88 -2.93
C GLY A 106 9.78 -9.04 -1.85
N ASP A 107 10.54 -10.13 -1.97
CA ASP A 107 11.79 -10.32 -1.22
C ASP A 107 12.90 -9.34 -1.69
N GLY A 108 14.07 -9.38 -1.05
CA GLY A 108 15.18 -8.48 -1.39
C GLY A 108 15.63 -8.56 -2.87
N ASN A 109 15.54 -9.73 -3.50
CA ASN A 109 15.87 -9.88 -4.92
C ASN A 109 14.80 -9.26 -5.82
N MET A 110 13.53 -9.45 -5.48
CA MET A 110 12.40 -8.86 -6.19
C MET A 110 12.36 -7.33 -6.03
N GLN A 111 12.66 -6.82 -4.84
CA GLN A 111 12.78 -5.38 -4.59
C GLN A 111 13.90 -4.75 -5.43
N LYS A 112 15.05 -5.42 -5.53
CA LYS A 112 16.14 -4.98 -6.42
C LYS A 112 15.71 -4.96 -7.89
N LYS A 113 15.06 -6.03 -8.37
CA LYS A 113 14.51 -6.09 -9.74
C LYS A 113 13.48 -4.98 -9.99
N ALA A 114 12.63 -4.69 -9.02
CA ALA A 114 11.65 -3.61 -9.09
C ALA A 114 12.35 -2.26 -9.27
N PHE A 115 13.41 -2.00 -8.50
CA PHE A 115 14.19 -0.77 -8.61
C PHE A 115 14.89 -0.66 -9.99
N ASP A 116 15.54 -1.73 -10.44
CA ASP A 116 16.21 -1.76 -11.76
C ASP A 116 15.22 -1.55 -12.92
N TYR A 117 13.99 -2.05 -12.78
CA TYR A 117 12.93 -1.85 -13.77
C TYR A 117 12.32 -0.45 -13.68
N TYR A 118 12.12 0.08 -12.48
CA TYR A 118 11.69 1.46 -12.26
C TYR A 118 12.66 2.46 -12.91
N GLU A 119 13.96 2.27 -12.72
CA GLU A 119 15.01 3.09 -13.34
C GLU A 119 14.95 3.06 -14.88
N TYR A 120 14.58 1.91 -15.45
CA TYR A 120 14.30 1.78 -16.88
C TYR A 120 13.04 2.56 -17.27
N LEU A 121 11.94 2.40 -16.52
CA LEU A 121 10.68 3.11 -16.78
C LEU A 121 10.88 4.62 -16.73
N VAL A 122 11.55 5.17 -15.71
CA VAL A 122 11.81 6.62 -15.62
C VAL A 122 12.50 7.19 -16.87
N LYS A 123 13.38 6.40 -17.51
CA LYS A 123 14.13 6.81 -18.71
C LYS A 123 13.39 6.50 -20.01
N HIS A 124 12.27 5.79 -19.94
CA HIS A 124 11.54 5.35 -21.12
C HIS A 124 10.89 6.55 -21.84
N PRO A 125 10.93 6.62 -23.19
CA PRO A 125 10.39 7.78 -23.93
C PRO A 125 8.92 8.08 -23.66
N VAL A 126 8.11 7.04 -23.38
CA VAL A 126 6.67 7.18 -23.15
C VAL A 126 6.35 7.67 -21.72
N SER A 127 7.33 7.74 -20.82
CA SER A 127 7.09 8.10 -19.41
C SER A 127 6.59 9.53 -19.17
N GLU A 128 6.68 10.39 -20.18
CA GLU A 128 6.09 11.72 -20.16
C GLU A 128 4.58 11.70 -19.86
N THR A 129 3.87 10.64 -20.24
CA THR A 129 2.43 10.49 -19.97
C THR A 129 2.13 9.95 -18.57
N ALA A 130 3.14 9.51 -17.81
CA ALA A 130 2.94 8.75 -16.58
C ALA A 130 3.80 9.25 -15.40
N TYR A 131 4.28 10.50 -15.44
CA TYR A 131 5.16 11.02 -14.39
C TYR A 131 4.52 11.02 -12.99
N GLU A 132 3.23 11.30 -12.89
CA GLU A 132 2.53 11.23 -11.60
C GLU A 132 2.55 9.81 -11.03
N ALA A 133 2.22 8.81 -11.86
CA ALA A 133 2.27 7.41 -11.47
C ALA A 133 3.70 6.94 -11.12
N LEU A 134 4.74 7.48 -11.79
CA LEU A 134 6.14 7.20 -11.44
C LEU A 134 6.53 7.80 -10.09
N VAL A 135 6.12 9.05 -9.81
CA VAL A 135 6.32 9.69 -8.50
C VAL A 135 5.62 8.88 -7.41
N GLU A 136 4.39 8.44 -7.63
CA GLU A 136 3.71 7.56 -6.68
C GLU A 136 4.43 6.23 -6.48
N ALA A 137 4.94 5.62 -7.56
CA ALA A 137 5.62 4.34 -7.47
C ALA A 137 6.94 4.42 -6.69
N ALA A 138 7.59 5.58 -6.70
CA ALA A 138 8.75 5.80 -5.86
C ALA A 138 8.45 5.67 -4.34
N SER A 139 7.19 5.88 -3.93
CA SER A 139 6.75 5.61 -2.54
C SER A 139 6.75 4.14 -2.14
N SER A 140 6.80 3.22 -3.10
CA SER A 140 6.78 1.79 -2.81
C SER A 140 8.14 1.25 -2.35
N PHE A 141 9.23 2.01 -2.54
CA PHE A 141 10.57 1.61 -2.11
C PHE A 141 10.87 2.01 -0.65
N SER A 142 11.66 1.19 0.05
CA SER A 142 12.05 1.41 1.46
C SER A 142 13.40 2.11 1.58
N THR A 143 14.52 1.41 1.30
CA THR A 143 15.85 1.81 1.81
C THR A 143 16.89 2.23 0.77
N SER A 144 16.65 2.00 -0.53
CA SER A 144 17.66 2.26 -1.57
C SER A 144 17.22 3.24 -2.66
N TYR A 145 16.06 3.88 -2.49
CA TYR A 145 15.56 4.81 -3.49
C TYR A 145 16.28 6.15 -3.41
N SER A 146 16.86 6.55 -4.54
CA SER A 146 17.27 7.93 -4.78
C SER A 146 16.30 8.53 -5.80
N PRO A 147 15.69 9.70 -5.52
CA PRO A 147 14.86 10.40 -6.49
C PRO A 147 15.65 10.99 -7.65
N ALA A 148 16.99 10.91 -7.62
CA ALA A 148 17.87 11.62 -8.54
C ALA A 148 17.52 11.37 -10.02
N THR A 149 17.34 10.11 -10.42
CA THR A 149 17.03 9.78 -11.82
C THR A 149 15.70 10.40 -12.28
N LEU A 150 14.66 10.30 -11.47
CA LEU A 150 13.35 10.88 -11.80
C LEU A 150 13.43 12.40 -11.79
N LEU A 151 14.05 13.00 -10.77
CA LEU A 151 14.24 14.44 -10.68
C LEU A 151 15.03 15.00 -11.86
N ASP A 152 16.11 14.35 -12.27
CA ASP A 152 16.92 14.74 -13.43
C ASP A 152 16.14 14.59 -14.74
N THR A 153 15.27 13.58 -14.83
CA THR A 153 14.38 13.41 -15.99
C THR A 153 13.36 14.54 -16.05
N LEU A 154 12.67 14.84 -14.95
CA LEU A 154 11.71 15.94 -14.88
C LEU A 154 12.39 17.30 -15.14
N LYS A 155 13.57 17.55 -14.56
CA LYS A 155 14.36 18.78 -14.80
C LYS A 155 14.74 18.97 -16.27
N ARG A 156 15.01 17.89 -17.00
CA ARG A 156 15.33 17.95 -18.44
C ARG A 156 14.09 18.18 -19.30
N GLN A 157 12.92 17.72 -18.86
CA GLN A 157 11.68 17.78 -19.63
C GLN A 157 10.90 19.07 -19.39
N TYR A 158 10.89 19.56 -18.15
CA TYR A 158 10.21 20.80 -17.77
C TYR A 158 10.48 21.99 -18.71
N PRO A 159 11.75 22.36 -19.04
CA PRO A 159 11.99 23.50 -19.92
C PRO A 159 11.47 23.27 -21.35
N LYS A 160 11.49 22.03 -21.84
CA LYS A 160 10.96 21.69 -23.18
C LYS A 160 9.44 21.80 -23.22
N LEU A 161 8.77 21.31 -22.17
CA LEU A 161 7.32 21.41 -22.02
C LEU A 161 6.90 22.87 -21.87
N LYS A 162 7.60 23.64 -21.03
CA LYS A 162 7.34 25.07 -20.84
C LYS A 162 7.48 25.88 -22.12
N GLU A 163 8.48 25.59 -22.95
CA GLU A 163 8.64 26.29 -24.23
C GLU A 163 7.50 25.97 -25.20
N LYS A 164 7.13 24.69 -25.32
CA LYS A 164 6.00 24.26 -26.15
C LYS A 164 4.65 24.79 -25.63
N GLY A 165 4.49 24.86 -24.31
CA GLY A 165 3.30 25.34 -23.61
C GLY A 165 2.94 26.80 -23.93
N LYS A 166 3.91 27.63 -24.31
CA LYS A 166 3.66 29.00 -24.79
C LYS A 166 2.70 29.06 -25.98
N THR A 167 2.61 27.99 -26.76
CA THR A 167 1.78 27.88 -27.96
C THR A 167 0.68 26.84 -27.87
N ASP A 168 0.65 26.03 -26.80
CA ASP A 168 -0.31 24.96 -26.59
C ASP A 168 -0.71 24.90 -25.10
N TYR A 169 -1.96 25.28 -24.82
CA TYR A 169 -2.51 25.33 -23.47
C TYR A 169 -2.50 23.97 -22.76
N TYR A 170 -2.70 22.87 -23.49
CA TYR A 170 -2.67 21.54 -22.89
C TYR A 170 -1.25 21.20 -22.42
N ILE A 171 -0.25 21.52 -23.23
CA ILE A 171 1.16 21.30 -22.87
C ILE A 171 1.59 22.20 -21.70
N ASP A 172 1.05 23.41 -21.60
CA ASP A 172 1.30 24.30 -20.46
C ASP A 172 0.83 23.67 -19.14
N GLY A 173 -0.38 23.10 -19.12
CA GLY A 173 -0.90 22.35 -17.96
C GLY A 173 -0.01 21.16 -17.57
N VAL A 174 0.51 20.41 -18.56
CA VAL A 174 1.48 19.32 -18.30
C VAL A 174 2.80 19.87 -17.72
N ALA A 175 3.26 21.03 -18.19
CA ALA A 175 4.46 21.68 -17.65
C ALA A 175 4.25 22.10 -16.18
N GLU A 176 3.09 22.66 -15.83
CA GLU A 176 2.72 23.00 -14.45
C GLU A 176 2.65 21.75 -13.56
N GLN A 177 2.07 20.65 -14.06
CA GLN A 177 2.03 19.38 -13.34
C GLN A 177 3.46 18.88 -13.05
N VAL A 178 4.35 18.86 -14.06
CA VAL A 178 5.75 18.48 -13.88
C VAL A 178 6.46 19.38 -12.86
N PHE A 179 6.21 20.69 -12.89
CA PHE A 179 6.75 21.63 -11.91
C PHE A 179 6.28 21.32 -10.48
N SER A 180 4.99 21.02 -10.31
CA SER A 180 4.39 20.62 -9.03
C SER A 180 4.98 19.31 -8.49
N LEU A 181 5.17 18.32 -9.37
CA LEU A 181 5.82 17.05 -9.01
C LEU A 181 7.25 17.29 -8.51
N MET A 182 8.03 18.13 -9.20
CA MET A 182 9.42 18.43 -8.84
C MET A 182 9.57 19.17 -7.51
N ASN A 183 8.74 20.19 -7.28
CA ASN A 183 8.93 21.14 -6.17
C ASN A 183 8.01 20.89 -4.97
N GLY A 184 6.98 20.05 -5.13
CA GLY A 184 6.05 19.69 -4.07
C GLY A 184 6.09 18.20 -3.74
N ARG A 185 5.63 17.36 -4.66
CA ARG A 185 5.38 15.93 -4.36
C ARG A 185 6.65 15.11 -4.16
N LEU A 186 7.70 15.33 -4.96
CA LEU A 186 8.97 14.60 -4.82
C LEU A 186 9.69 14.89 -3.49
N PRO A 187 9.83 16.15 -3.05
CA PRO A 187 10.38 16.44 -1.72
C PRO A 187 9.61 15.76 -0.58
N GLN A 188 8.28 15.88 -0.57
CA GLN A 188 7.43 15.21 0.43
C GLN A 188 7.64 13.69 0.44
N LEU A 189 7.77 13.10 -0.73
CA LEU A 189 8.03 11.68 -0.87
C LEU A 189 9.39 11.28 -0.28
N VAL A 190 10.44 12.09 -0.48
CA VAL A 190 11.76 11.87 0.11
C VAL A 190 11.67 11.89 1.63
N ASP A 191 10.90 12.82 2.21
CA ASP A 191 10.68 12.89 3.65
C ASP A 191 9.97 11.63 4.17
N GLN A 192 8.96 11.13 3.45
CA GLN A 192 8.29 9.87 3.79
C GLN A 192 9.21 8.64 3.68
N ILE A 193 10.10 8.61 2.69
CA ILE A 193 11.11 7.54 2.56
C ILE A 193 12.10 7.60 3.73
N ASN A 194 12.58 8.80 4.07
CA ASN A 194 13.48 9.00 5.20
C ASN A 194 12.85 8.62 6.53
N ALA A 195 11.56 8.96 6.74
CA ALA A 195 10.79 8.53 7.91
C ALA A 195 10.69 7.01 8.01
N ARG A 196 10.38 6.31 6.90
CA ARG A 196 10.36 4.83 6.90
C ARG A 196 11.73 4.24 7.22
N ASN A 197 12.80 4.81 6.67
CA ASN A 197 14.16 4.36 6.92
C ASN A 197 14.59 4.57 8.37
N SER A 198 14.25 5.70 8.98
CA SER A 198 14.55 5.94 10.40
C SER A 198 13.84 4.92 11.29
N ILE A 199 12.58 4.57 10.97
CA ILE A 199 11.80 3.56 11.70
C ILE A 199 12.41 2.16 11.52
N LEU A 200 12.72 1.75 10.29
CA LEU A 200 13.29 0.42 10.02
C LEU A 200 14.67 0.23 10.68
N ASN A 201 15.42 1.32 10.86
CA ASN A 201 16.73 1.31 11.52
C ASN A 201 16.65 1.37 13.06
N ILE A 202 15.46 1.39 13.66
CA ILE A 202 15.30 1.27 15.12
C ILE A 202 15.79 -0.13 15.55
N ALA A 203 16.91 -0.15 16.27
CA ALA A 203 17.62 -1.38 16.64
C ALA A 203 16.77 -2.30 17.54
N LYS A 204 16.05 -1.74 18.52
CA LYS A 204 15.20 -2.49 19.43
C LYS A 204 13.85 -2.82 18.77
N PRO A 205 13.46 -4.09 18.64
CA PRO A 205 12.19 -4.47 18.02
C PRO A 205 10.97 -3.86 18.71
N GLU A 206 10.97 -3.80 20.04
CA GLU A 206 9.87 -3.20 20.83
C GLU A 206 9.66 -1.71 20.51
N ASP A 207 10.74 -0.92 20.46
CA ASP A 207 10.68 0.50 20.13
C ASP A 207 10.18 0.71 18.69
N ARG A 208 10.58 -0.18 17.78
CA ARG A 208 10.12 -0.18 16.38
C ARG A 208 8.63 -0.48 16.30
N ILE A 209 8.16 -1.52 17.00
CA ILE A 209 6.75 -1.89 17.08
C ILE A 209 5.94 -0.73 17.69
N ALA A 210 6.44 -0.07 18.72
CA ALA A 210 5.81 1.10 19.33
C ALA A 210 5.65 2.25 18.32
N LYS A 211 6.71 2.58 17.57
CA LYS A 211 6.65 3.63 16.54
C LYS A 211 5.68 3.28 15.40
N LEU A 212 5.70 2.04 14.92
CA LEU A 212 4.76 1.56 13.90
C LEU A 212 3.31 1.58 14.40
N THR A 213 3.08 1.20 15.66
CA THR A 213 1.76 1.23 16.29
C THR A 213 1.24 2.66 16.43
N ALA A 214 2.09 3.59 16.86
CA ALA A 214 1.73 5.00 16.95
C ALA A 214 1.30 5.57 15.59
N ILE A 215 2.04 5.28 14.53
CA ILE A 215 1.69 5.70 13.16
C ILE A 215 0.37 5.06 12.72
N TYR A 216 0.21 3.75 12.90
CA TYR A 216 -1.03 3.04 12.51
C TYR A 216 -2.28 3.58 13.23
N LEU A 217 -2.16 3.96 14.51
CA LEU A 217 -3.25 4.56 15.29
C LEU A 217 -3.34 6.09 15.13
N SER A 218 -2.64 6.66 14.16
CA SER A 218 -2.61 8.10 13.87
C SER A 218 -2.20 8.99 15.06
N GLN A 219 -1.36 8.46 15.95
CA GLN A 219 -0.85 9.14 17.16
C GLN A 219 0.51 9.79 16.95
N ASP A 220 1.10 9.65 15.76
CA ASP A 220 2.42 10.20 15.44
C ASP A 220 2.32 11.44 14.54
N ASP A 221 3.16 12.45 14.78
CA ASP A 221 3.18 13.67 13.95
C ASP A 221 3.52 13.39 12.47
N LEU A 222 4.22 12.28 12.20
CA LEU A 222 4.56 11.86 10.84
C LEU A 222 3.42 11.09 10.16
N THR A 223 2.27 10.92 10.79
CA THR A 223 1.18 10.10 10.25
C THR A 223 0.67 10.65 8.92
N SER A 224 0.60 9.77 7.92
CA SER A 224 -0.15 9.96 6.68
C SER A 224 -0.90 8.66 6.33
N PRO A 225 -1.96 8.69 5.51
CA PRO A 225 -2.66 7.47 5.10
C PRO A 225 -1.74 6.40 4.50
N GLU A 226 -0.70 6.81 3.76
CA GLU A 226 0.30 5.91 3.19
C GLU A 226 1.18 5.29 4.27
N LEU A 227 1.58 6.06 5.29
CA LEU A 227 2.38 5.57 6.41
C LEU A 227 1.57 4.70 7.38
N GLU A 228 0.27 4.94 7.55
CA GLU A 228 -0.64 4.04 8.27
C GLU A 228 -0.68 2.66 7.61
N ARG A 229 -0.96 2.63 6.29
CA ARG A 229 -1.01 1.39 5.50
C ARG A 229 0.34 0.67 5.49
N TRP A 230 1.44 1.41 5.35
CA TRP A 230 2.78 0.86 5.43
C TRP A 230 3.08 0.28 6.83
N SER A 231 2.69 0.98 7.89
CA SER A 231 2.91 0.53 9.27
C SER A 231 2.14 -0.75 9.58
N ALA A 232 0.88 -0.84 9.15
CA ALA A 232 0.08 -2.07 9.24
C ALA A 232 0.77 -3.25 8.54
N ARG A 233 1.34 -3.05 7.34
CA ARG A 233 2.14 -4.08 6.66
C ARG A 233 3.37 -4.50 7.46
N GLN A 234 4.12 -3.55 8.03
CA GLN A 234 5.29 -3.90 8.83
C GLN A 234 4.91 -4.67 10.10
N LEU A 235 3.81 -4.33 10.75
CA LEU A 235 3.30 -5.08 11.90
C LEU A 235 2.92 -6.52 11.51
N ARG A 236 2.26 -6.72 10.36
CA ARG A 236 1.99 -8.07 9.80
C ARG A 236 3.26 -8.89 9.58
N ARG A 237 4.31 -8.27 9.04
CA ARG A 237 5.62 -8.92 8.85
C ARG A 237 6.26 -9.31 10.18
N LEU A 238 6.32 -8.39 11.13
CA LEU A 238 6.89 -8.66 12.46
C LEU A 238 6.12 -9.76 13.19
N SER A 239 4.80 -9.85 13.02
CA SER A 239 4.01 -10.96 13.56
C SER A 239 4.44 -12.32 12.97
N ARG A 240 4.71 -12.41 11.66
CA ARG A 240 5.25 -13.62 11.01
C ARG A 240 6.67 -13.98 11.51
N GLU A 241 7.44 -12.97 11.91
CA GLU A 241 8.74 -13.12 12.55
C GLU A 241 8.64 -13.50 14.04
N GLY A 242 7.44 -13.75 14.56
CA GLY A 242 7.20 -14.23 15.92
C GLY A 242 6.95 -13.13 16.95
N GLN A 243 6.77 -11.86 16.54
CA GLN A 243 6.56 -10.73 17.45
C GLN A 243 5.09 -10.49 17.84
N THR A 244 4.18 -11.44 17.59
CA THR A 244 2.73 -11.28 17.76
C THR A 244 2.34 -10.81 19.17
N GLU A 245 2.85 -11.45 20.22
CA GLU A 245 2.52 -11.08 21.61
C GLU A 245 3.02 -9.67 21.97
N THR A 246 4.23 -9.31 21.52
CA THR A 246 4.80 -7.98 21.69
C THR A 246 3.94 -6.92 21.01
N ILE A 247 3.49 -7.19 19.77
CA ILE A 247 2.61 -6.29 19.02
C ILE A 247 1.30 -6.07 19.78
N ILE A 248 0.64 -7.14 20.23
CA ILE A 248 -0.62 -7.06 20.99
C ILE A 248 -0.42 -6.23 22.28
N ALA A 249 0.65 -6.48 23.03
CA ALA A 249 0.94 -5.75 24.26
C ALA A 249 1.17 -4.25 24.00
N VAL A 250 1.89 -3.90 22.94
CA VAL A 250 2.15 -2.50 22.56
C VAL A 250 0.88 -1.80 22.08
N ILE A 251 0.02 -2.46 21.29
CA ILE A 251 -1.28 -1.90 20.87
C ILE A 251 -2.15 -1.59 22.09
N ARG A 252 -2.23 -2.51 23.05
CA ARG A 252 -3.00 -2.29 24.29
C ARG A 252 -2.44 -1.17 25.15
N LYS A 253 -1.12 -1.06 25.23
CA LYS A 253 -0.45 0.06 25.91
C LYS A 253 -0.79 1.39 25.24
N ALA A 254 -0.81 1.45 23.91
CA ALA A 254 -1.20 2.62 23.15
C ALA A 254 -2.69 2.98 23.40
N ALA A 255 -3.58 2.00 23.33
CA ALA A 255 -5.01 2.19 23.63
C ALA A 255 -5.25 2.75 25.05
N ALA A 256 -4.52 2.24 26.04
CA ALA A 256 -4.59 2.76 27.41
C ALA A 256 -4.10 4.23 27.51
N ALA A 257 -3.06 4.60 26.75
CA ALA A 257 -2.59 5.98 26.69
C ALA A 257 -3.60 6.91 26.02
N ILE A 258 -4.29 6.43 24.97
CA ILE A 258 -5.36 7.18 24.29
C ILE A 258 -6.51 7.48 25.24
N LYS A 259 -6.98 6.46 25.99
CA LYS A 259 -8.03 6.62 27.01
C LYS A 259 -7.64 7.63 28.13
N ALA A 260 -6.35 7.78 28.40
CA ALA A 260 -5.83 8.74 29.37
C ALA A 260 -5.54 10.13 28.79
N GLY A 261 -5.54 10.27 27.45
CA GLY A 261 -5.04 11.44 26.73
C GLY A 261 -6.01 12.63 26.63
N GLY A 262 -7.27 12.46 27.05
CA GLY A 262 -8.26 13.54 27.04
C GLY A 262 -8.75 13.94 25.63
N PHE A 263 -8.80 12.97 24.71
CA PHE A 263 -9.37 13.16 23.37
C PHE A 263 -10.88 13.45 23.46
N LYS A 264 -11.46 13.99 22.39
CA LYS A 264 -12.93 14.04 22.27
C LYS A 264 -13.46 12.61 22.15
N GLU A 265 -14.63 12.35 22.72
CA GLU A 265 -15.23 11.01 22.81
C GLU A 265 -15.28 10.28 21.45
N GLU A 266 -15.71 10.96 20.39
CA GLU A 266 -15.78 10.38 19.03
C GLU A 266 -14.39 10.01 18.44
N GLU A 267 -13.36 10.83 18.71
CA GLU A 267 -11.99 10.59 18.26
C GLU A 267 -11.37 9.43 19.06
N GLU A 268 -11.59 9.43 20.38
CA GLU A 268 -11.16 8.37 21.27
C GLU A 268 -11.75 7.01 20.84
N GLU A 269 -13.06 6.94 20.64
CA GLU A 269 -13.75 5.71 20.25
C GLU A 269 -13.23 5.16 18.92
N SER A 270 -13.00 6.04 17.93
CA SER A 270 -12.44 5.67 16.63
C SER A 270 -11.05 5.01 16.74
N PHE A 271 -10.17 5.56 17.60
CA PHE A 271 -8.84 4.99 17.81
C PHE A 271 -8.87 3.70 18.63
N LEU A 272 -9.71 3.65 19.67
CA LEU A 272 -9.87 2.46 20.49
C LEU A 272 -10.47 1.29 19.70
N LEU A 273 -11.40 1.57 18.78
CA LEU A 273 -11.96 0.59 17.85
C LEU A 273 -10.88 0.00 16.93
N ARG A 274 -10.05 0.86 16.30
CA ARG A 274 -8.89 0.41 15.50
C ARG A 274 -7.94 -0.45 16.31
N ALA A 275 -7.59 -0.04 17.53
CA ALA A 275 -6.73 -0.82 18.41
C ALA A 275 -7.33 -2.20 18.73
N ALA A 276 -8.61 -2.27 19.06
CA ALA A 276 -9.31 -3.53 19.34
C ALA A 276 -9.35 -4.46 18.11
N ARG A 277 -9.62 -3.92 16.92
CA ARG A 277 -9.58 -4.67 15.65
C ARG A 277 -8.19 -5.23 15.36
N ALA A 278 -7.14 -4.43 15.57
CA ALA A 278 -5.76 -4.89 15.42
C ALA A 278 -5.39 -6.00 16.42
N VAL A 279 -5.79 -5.89 17.69
CA VAL A 279 -5.60 -6.98 18.69
C VAL A 279 -6.28 -8.26 18.22
N ARG A 280 -7.54 -8.17 17.75
CA ARG A 280 -8.29 -9.30 17.20
C ARG A 280 -7.57 -9.90 15.99
N PHE A 281 -7.08 -9.06 15.09
CA PHE A 281 -6.38 -9.46 13.87
C PHE A 281 -5.17 -10.34 14.17
N PHE A 282 -4.33 -9.91 15.11
CA PHE A 282 -3.16 -10.65 15.57
C PHE A 282 -3.49 -11.86 16.46
N GLY A 283 -4.77 -12.16 16.69
CA GLY A 283 -5.23 -13.35 17.43
C GLY A 283 -5.28 -13.16 18.94
N GLY A 284 -5.16 -11.92 19.43
CA GLY A 284 -5.33 -11.62 20.85
C GLY A 284 -6.77 -11.83 21.31
N GLU A 285 -6.95 -12.36 22.52
CA GLU A 285 -8.27 -12.48 23.13
C GLU A 285 -8.77 -11.10 23.56
N LEU A 286 -9.89 -10.64 22.99
CA LEU A 286 -10.49 -9.36 23.34
C LEU A 286 -11.12 -9.36 24.75
N SER A 287 -10.82 -8.31 25.50
CA SER A 287 -11.51 -7.93 26.75
C SER A 287 -12.98 -7.58 26.50
N ALA A 288 -13.77 -7.46 27.58
CA ALA A 288 -15.19 -7.11 27.47
C ALA A 288 -15.40 -5.76 26.77
N ASP A 289 -14.61 -4.75 27.12
CA ASP A 289 -14.67 -3.42 26.52
C ASP A 289 -14.27 -3.45 25.03
N GLU A 290 -13.17 -4.16 24.69
CA GLU A 290 -12.75 -4.33 23.29
C GLU A 290 -13.82 -5.06 22.45
N LYS A 291 -14.51 -6.06 23.03
CA LYS A 291 -15.64 -6.75 22.37
C LYS A 291 -16.81 -5.81 22.12
N ALA A 292 -17.16 -4.97 23.09
CA ALA A 292 -18.25 -4.01 22.96
C ALA A 292 -17.95 -2.97 21.87
N LEU A 293 -16.72 -2.43 21.84
CA LEU A 293 -16.26 -1.50 20.80
C LEU A 293 -16.37 -2.13 19.40
N VAL A 294 -15.83 -3.33 19.21
CA VAL A 294 -15.87 -4.01 17.91
C VAL A 294 -17.31 -4.30 17.46
N ALA A 295 -18.21 -4.65 18.39
CA ALA A 295 -19.61 -4.92 18.09
C ALA A 295 -20.43 -3.66 17.75
N ALA A 296 -20.10 -2.51 18.35
CA ALA A 296 -20.76 -1.23 18.10
C ALA A 296 -20.17 -0.46 16.91
N GLY A 297 -18.92 -0.77 16.55
CA GLY A 297 -18.13 -0.06 15.56
C GLY A 297 -18.68 -0.15 14.14
N SER A 298 -18.57 0.95 13.40
CA SER A 298 -18.99 1.03 11.99
C SER A 298 -18.16 0.12 11.08
N GLU A 299 -18.84 -0.65 10.21
CA GLU A 299 -18.20 -1.45 9.16
C GLU A 299 -17.55 -0.60 8.05
N TYR A 300 -17.82 0.72 8.02
CA TYR A 300 -17.34 1.63 6.99
C TYR A 300 -15.99 2.29 7.31
N GLN A 301 -15.47 2.11 8.53
CA GLN A 301 -14.14 2.61 8.89
C GLN A 301 -13.08 1.75 8.20
N VAL A 302 -12.26 2.37 7.35
CA VAL A 302 -11.13 1.69 6.69
C VAL A 302 -10.06 1.39 7.73
N ASP A 303 -9.79 0.11 7.92
CA ASP A 303 -8.80 -0.39 8.87
C ASP A 303 -7.97 -1.52 8.24
N TYR A 304 -6.68 -1.27 8.08
CA TYR A 304 -5.73 -2.18 7.45
C TYR A 304 -5.40 -3.41 8.31
N LEU A 305 -5.82 -3.44 9.58
CA LEU A 305 -5.65 -4.57 10.50
C LEU A 305 -7.02 -5.01 11.06
N ASP A 306 -8.05 -5.03 10.22
CA ASP A 306 -9.34 -5.61 10.57
C ASP A 306 -9.52 -7.00 9.97
N ARG A 307 -9.82 -7.98 10.82
CA ARG A 307 -10.11 -9.37 10.44
C ARG A 307 -11.38 -9.54 9.63
N ASP A 308 -12.34 -8.61 9.70
CA ASP A 308 -13.55 -8.70 8.87
C ASP A 308 -13.26 -8.34 7.39
N LEU A 309 -12.02 -7.98 7.05
CA LEU A 309 -11.51 -7.98 5.67
C LEU A 309 -10.99 -9.35 5.20
N PHE A 310 -10.81 -10.33 6.11
CA PHE A 310 -10.09 -11.59 5.87
C PHE A 310 -10.95 -12.83 6.00
#